data_AF-A0A1H3AWN7-F1
#
_entry.id   AF-A0A1H3AWN7-F1
#
_cell.length_a   1.000
_cell.length_b   1.000
_cell.length_c   1.000
_cell.angle_alpha   90.00
_cell.angle_beta   90.00
_cell.angle_gamma   90.00
#
_symmetry.space_group_name_H-M   'P 1'
#
loop_
_entity.id
_entity.type
_entity.pdbx_description
1 polymer ?
#
loop_
_entity_poly.entity_id
_entity_poly.type
_entity_poly.pdbx_seq_one_letter_code
_entity_poly.pdbx_strand_id
1 'polypeptide(L)'
;MIQHGVAQQMAEQTAQMTAHCAQLFTEGTDELTGIVAFVEREMKGQDLGMVASNRDEFIGETFRRLFPMVIQSEECRDALANMTNVHPQFPGISTMEKHDAEDHYRMDTGMAEVLYTVSSALIGTILMVTAGHSVPKQ
;
A
#
# COMPACT_ATOMS: atom_id res chain seq x y z
N MET A 1 -0.30 33.00 -13.49
CA MET A 1 1.07 32.45 -13.45
C MET A 1 0.95 30.97 -13.18
N ILE A 2 1.29 30.10 -14.14
CA ILE A 2 1.41 28.66 -13.86
C ILE A 2 2.70 28.50 -13.05
N GLN A 3 2.63 27.93 -11.85
CA GLN A 3 3.83 27.66 -11.05
C GLN A 3 4.76 26.74 -11.85
N HIS A 4 5.87 27.29 -12.34
CA HIS A 4 6.93 26.49 -12.93
C HIS A 4 7.61 25.67 -11.83
N GLY A 5 7.89 24.39 -12.08
CA GLY A 5 8.62 23.51 -11.16
C GLY A 5 7.76 22.55 -10.31
N VAL A 6 6.43 22.60 -10.40
CA VAL A 6 5.53 21.71 -9.64
C VAL A 6 5.84 20.23 -9.91
N ALA A 7 6.02 19.84 -11.18
CA ALA A 7 6.33 18.46 -11.54
C ALA A 7 7.68 17.97 -10.96
N GLN A 8 8.68 18.85 -10.90
CA GLN A 8 9.99 18.51 -10.33
C GLN A 8 9.89 18.34 -8.80
N GLN A 9 9.21 19.26 -8.12
CA GLN A 9 8.96 19.17 -6.68
C GLN A 9 8.19 17.90 -6.32
N MET A 10 7.15 17.55 -7.10
CA MET A 10 6.41 16.32 -6.92
C MET A 10 7.26 15.07 -7.15
N ALA A 11 8.15 15.09 -8.16
CA ALA A 11 9.07 13.98 -8.40
C ALA A 11 10.06 13.77 -7.25
N GLU A 12 10.62 14.85 -6.70
CA GLU A 12 11.51 14.82 -5.53
C GLU A 12 10.79 14.25 -4.30
N GLN A 13 9.57 14.72 -4.01
CA GLN A 13 8.75 14.21 -2.92
C GLN A 13 8.36 12.73 -3.10
N THR A 14 8.00 12.34 -4.32
CA THR A 14 7.66 10.94 -4.64
C THR A 14 8.86 10.02 -4.45
N ALA A 15 10.06 10.46 -4.86
CA ALA A 15 11.28 9.70 -4.67
C ALA A 15 11.62 9.52 -3.19
N GLN A 16 11.46 10.56 -2.38
CA GLN A 16 11.65 10.49 -0.92
C GLN A 16 10.67 9.51 -0.28
N MET A 17 9.37 9.64 -0.59
CA MET A 17 8.33 8.74 -0.10
C MET A 17 8.58 7.28 -0.52
N THR A 18 9.11 7.05 -1.72
CA THR A 18 9.50 5.71 -2.18
C THR A 18 10.67 5.14 -1.37
N ALA A 19 11.71 5.94 -1.13
CA ALA A 19 12.85 5.54 -0.32
C ALA A 19 12.43 5.21 1.12
N HIS A 20 11.55 6.03 1.70
CA HIS A 20 11.00 5.80 3.04
C HIS A 20 10.19 4.50 3.10
N CYS A 21 9.28 4.29 2.15
CA CYS A 21 8.51 3.05 2.05
C CYS A 21 9.40 1.81 1.95
N ALA A 22 10.48 1.88 1.15
CA ALA A 22 11.42 0.76 1.02
C ALA A 22 12.20 0.50 2.33
N GLN A 23 12.57 1.56 3.05
CA GLN A 23 13.20 1.44 4.36
C GLN A 23 12.25 0.76 5.36
N LEU A 24 11.00 1.23 5.46
CA LEU A 24 9.95 0.66 6.32
C LEU A 24 9.75 -0.84 6.05
N PHE A 25 9.67 -1.25 4.78
CA PHE A 25 9.54 -2.66 4.42
C PHE A 25 10.75 -3.51 4.79
N THR A 26 11.95 -2.93 4.74
CA THR A 26 13.18 -3.64 5.12
C THR A 26 13.28 -3.81 6.63
N GLU A 27 12.93 -2.78 7.39
CA GLU A 27 13.08 -2.74 8.85
C GLU A 27 11.91 -3.40 9.59
N GLY A 28 10.68 -3.33 9.04
CA GLY A 28 9.47 -3.97 9.56
C GLY A 28 9.00 -5.16 8.73
N THR A 29 9.91 -6.09 8.40
CA THR A 29 9.59 -7.25 7.55
C THR A 29 8.48 -8.13 8.17
N ASP A 30 8.44 -8.26 9.50
CA ASP A 30 7.43 -9.06 10.19
C ASP A 30 6.03 -8.42 10.09
N GLU A 31 5.93 -7.10 10.27
CA GLU A 31 4.71 -6.33 10.08
C GLU A 31 4.23 -6.39 8.62
N LEU A 32 5.16 -6.24 7.66
CA LEU A 32 4.86 -6.37 6.25
C LEU A 32 4.31 -7.77 5.93
N THR A 33 4.88 -8.82 6.54
CA THR A 33 4.40 -10.19 6.40
C THR A 33 2.95 -10.34 6.86
N GLY A 34 2.54 -9.64 7.92
CA GLY A 34 1.13 -9.61 8.36
C GLY A 34 0.18 -9.03 7.32
N ILE A 35 0.56 -7.90 6.71
CA ILE A 35 -0.22 -7.27 5.63
C ILE A 35 -0.28 -8.18 4.39
N VAL A 36 0.84 -8.80 4.02
CA VAL A 36 0.92 -9.74 2.90
C VAL A 36 0.02 -10.95 3.15
N ALA A 37 0.04 -11.53 4.34
CA ALA A 37 -0.78 -12.68 4.71
C ALA A 37 -2.28 -12.35 4.69
N PHE A 38 -2.67 -11.15 5.12
CA PHE A 38 -4.03 -10.65 4.97
C PHE A 38 -4.46 -10.65 3.50
N VAL A 39 -3.65 -10.01 2.64
CA VAL A 39 -3.96 -9.89 1.20
C VAL A 39 -4.02 -11.26 0.54
N GLU A 40 -3.07 -12.15 0.82
CA GLU A 40 -3.06 -13.52 0.31
C GLU A 40 -4.35 -14.27 0.69
N ARG A 41 -4.76 -14.18 1.96
CA ARG A 41 -6.00 -14.80 2.46
C ARG A 41 -7.24 -14.27 1.74
N GLU A 42 -7.32 -12.96 1.51
CA GLU A 42 -8.45 -12.34 0.78
C GLU A 42 -8.41 -12.58 -0.74
N MET A 43 -7.24 -12.96 -1.27
CA MET A 43 -7.06 -13.39 -2.66
C MET A 43 -7.28 -14.90 -2.85
N LYS A 44 -7.31 -15.68 -1.77
CA LYS A 44 -7.48 -17.12 -1.82
C LYS A 44 -8.82 -17.51 -2.45
N GLY A 45 -8.76 -18.42 -3.43
CA GLY A 45 -9.95 -18.91 -4.13
C GLY A 45 -10.43 -18.01 -5.27
N GLN A 46 -9.72 -16.93 -5.59
CA GLN A 46 -9.99 -16.17 -6.80
C GLN A 46 -9.58 -16.94 -8.05
N ASP A 47 -10.37 -16.77 -9.10
CA ASP A 47 -10.04 -17.32 -10.40
C ASP A 47 -8.91 -16.50 -11.05
N LEU A 48 -7.69 -17.02 -10.90
CA LEU A 48 -6.50 -16.45 -11.50
C LEU A 48 -6.39 -16.77 -13.01
N GLY A 49 -7.32 -17.53 -13.58
CA GLY A 49 -7.42 -17.75 -15.02
C GLY A 49 -7.64 -16.45 -15.82
N MET A 50 -8.28 -15.46 -15.20
CA MET A 50 -8.42 -14.12 -15.79
C MET A 50 -7.11 -13.32 -15.85
N VAL A 51 -6.10 -13.67 -15.03
CA VAL A 51 -4.77 -13.03 -15.10
C VAL A 51 -4.12 -13.30 -16.45
N ALA A 52 -4.33 -14.49 -17.03
CA ALA A 52 -3.76 -14.88 -18.31
C ALA A 52 -4.43 -14.17 -19.51
N SER A 53 -5.69 -13.72 -19.37
CA SER A 53 -6.44 -13.05 -20.45
C SER A 53 -6.39 -11.52 -20.35
N ASN A 54 -6.41 -10.94 -19.14
CA ASN A 54 -6.29 -9.51 -18.93
C ASN A 54 -5.68 -9.15 -17.55
N ARG A 55 -4.35 -9.26 -17.46
CA ARG A 55 -3.59 -9.01 -16.23
C ARG A 55 -3.84 -7.63 -15.62
N ASP A 56 -3.84 -6.57 -16.42
CA ASP A 56 -3.86 -5.21 -15.89
C ASP A 56 -5.25 -4.86 -15.31
N GLU A 57 -6.33 -5.36 -15.94
CA GLU A 57 -7.69 -5.29 -15.40
C GLU A 57 -7.81 -6.08 -14.10
N PHE A 58 -7.30 -7.32 -14.07
CA PHE A 58 -7.30 -8.14 -12.86
C PHE A 58 -6.61 -7.43 -11.68
N ILE A 59 -5.42 -6.87 -11.91
CA ILE A 59 -4.65 -6.15 -10.89
C ILE A 59 -5.45 -4.93 -10.39
N GLY A 60 -6.00 -4.14 -11.31
CA GLY A 60 -6.77 -2.94 -10.98
C GLY A 60 -8.04 -3.25 -10.17
N GLU A 61 -8.81 -4.26 -10.58
CA GLU A 61 -10.01 -4.71 -9.86
C GLU A 61 -9.67 -5.27 -8.48
N THR A 62 -8.61 -6.08 -8.39
CA THR A 62 -8.15 -6.66 -7.12
C THR A 62 -7.70 -5.57 -6.16
N PHE A 63 -6.92 -4.59 -6.63
CA PHE A 63 -6.49 -3.46 -5.82
C PHE A 63 -7.71 -2.66 -5.31
N ARG A 64 -8.66 -2.31 -6.19
CA ARG A 64 -9.84 -1.53 -5.80
C ARG A 64 -10.69 -2.23 -4.75
N ARG A 65 -10.80 -3.56 -4.83
CA ARG A 65 -11.54 -4.36 -3.85
C ARG A 65 -10.80 -4.45 -2.51
N LEU A 66 -9.49 -4.68 -2.53
CA LEU A 66 -8.71 -4.98 -1.31
C LEU A 66 -8.25 -3.74 -0.55
N PHE A 67 -7.97 -2.64 -1.25
CA PHE A 67 -7.49 -1.40 -0.61
C PHE A 67 -8.37 -0.96 0.58
N PRO A 68 -9.70 -0.82 0.46
CA PRO A 68 -10.53 -0.45 1.60
C PRO A 68 -10.52 -1.51 2.72
N MET A 69 -10.39 -2.79 2.38
CA MET A 69 -10.35 -3.88 3.37
C MET A 69 -9.06 -3.83 4.22
N VAL A 70 -7.91 -3.57 3.57
CA VAL A 70 -6.62 -3.40 4.27
C VAL A 70 -6.67 -2.19 5.20
N ILE A 71 -7.24 -1.06 4.74
CA ILE A 71 -7.35 0.17 5.54
C ILE A 71 -8.27 0.00 6.76
N GLN A 72 -9.34 -0.78 6.63
CA GLN A 72 -10.32 -1.01 7.71
C GLN A 72 -9.91 -2.14 8.67
N SER A 73 -8.93 -2.95 8.28
CA SER A 73 -8.47 -4.10 9.06
C SER A 73 -7.64 -3.66 10.27
N GLU A 74 -8.05 -4.06 11.47
CA GLU A 74 -7.32 -3.80 12.72
C GLU A 74 -5.90 -4.40 12.66
N GLU A 75 -5.75 -5.66 12.23
CA GLU A 75 -4.43 -6.28 12.11
C GLU A 75 -3.50 -5.57 11.11
N CYS A 76 -4.04 -5.04 10.02
CA CYS A 76 -3.25 -4.28 9.06
C CYS A 76 -2.88 -2.89 9.60
N ARG A 77 -3.81 -2.22 10.30
CA ARG A 77 -3.54 -0.93 10.95
C ARG A 77 -2.48 -1.07 12.04
N ASP A 78 -2.56 -2.10 12.87
CA ASP A 78 -1.55 -2.39 13.91
C ASP A 78 -0.19 -2.69 13.29
N ALA A 79 -0.14 -3.53 12.25
CA ALA A 79 1.09 -3.84 11.54
C ALA A 79 1.73 -2.57 10.96
N LEU A 80 0.96 -1.73 10.28
CA LEU A 80 1.46 -0.46 9.78
C LEU A 80 1.93 0.42 10.95
N ALA A 81 1.12 0.56 12.02
CA ALA A 81 1.44 1.37 13.19
C ALA A 81 2.78 0.98 13.79
N ASN A 82 2.99 -0.30 14.01
CA ASN A 82 4.25 -0.85 14.52
C ASN A 82 5.41 -0.55 13.59
N MET A 83 5.23 -0.69 12.27
CA MET A 83 6.25 -0.39 11.27
C MET A 83 6.66 1.09 11.26
N THR A 84 5.75 2.02 11.58
CA THR A 84 6.05 3.47 11.58
C THR A 84 6.45 4.03 12.94
N ASN A 85 5.95 3.47 14.05
CA ASN A 85 6.19 3.97 15.41
C ASN A 85 7.66 3.88 15.85
N VAL A 86 8.44 2.96 15.27
CA VAL A 86 9.90 2.87 15.50
C VAL A 86 10.70 3.99 14.84
N HIS A 87 10.05 4.83 14.02
CA HIS A 87 10.68 5.90 13.28
C HIS A 87 9.99 7.24 13.60
N PRO A 88 10.58 8.06 14.49
CA PRO A 88 10.02 9.36 14.88
C PRO A 88 9.83 10.33 13.71
N GLN A 89 10.50 10.07 12.59
CA GLN A 89 10.40 10.82 11.34
C GLN A 89 9.16 10.46 10.49
N PHE A 90 8.39 9.43 10.86
CA PHE A 90 7.19 8.97 10.17
C PHE A 90 5.95 9.11 11.08
N PRO A 91 5.33 10.30 11.17
CA PRO A 91 4.22 10.57 12.10
C PRO A 91 2.89 9.87 11.75
N GLY A 92 2.88 9.00 10.74
CA GLY A 92 1.72 8.76 9.87
C GLY A 92 0.60 7.85 10.38
N ILE A 93 0.73 7.15 11.51
CA ILE A 93 -0.30 6.15 11.88
C ILE A 93 -1.09 6.50 13.13
N SER A 94 -0.52 7.34 14.01
CA SER A 94 -1.34 8.15 14.92
C SER A 94 -2.39 8.99 14.18
N THR A 95 -2.20 9.28 12.89
CA THR A 95 -3.15 10.03 12.05
C THR A 95 -4.33 9.17 11.57
N MET A 96 -4.17 7.88 11.24
CA MET A 96 -5.32 7.06 10.82
C MET A 96 -6.35 6.90 11.94
N GLU A 97 -5.91 6.71 13.19
CA GLU A 97 -6.82 6.57 14.35
C GLU A 97 -7.46 7.90 14.80
N LYS A 98 -6.74 9.03 14.67
CA LYS A 98 -7.27 10.35 15.04
C LYS A 98 -8.28 10.91 14.04
N HIS A 99 -8.21 10.51 12.78
CA HIS A 99 -9.02 11.10 11.70
C HIS A 99 -10.42 10.51 11.55
N ASP A 100 -10.73 9.35 12.15
CA ASP A 100 -12.11 8.84 12.23
C ASP A 100 -13.02 9.77 13.07
N ALA A 101 -12.45 10.72 13.82
CA ALA A 101 -13.17 11.67 14.66
C ALA A 101 -13.40 13.07 14.04
N GLU A 102 -12.80 13.40 12.89
CA GLU A 102 -12.89 14.75 12.29
C GLU A 102 -13.38 14.71 10.83
N ASP A 103 -14.52 15.36 10.54
CA ASP A 103 -15.25 15.44 9.25
C ASP A 103 -14.49 16.10 8.07
N HIS A 104 -13.18 16.31 8.18
CA HIS A 104 -12.37 16.99 7.17
C HIS A 104 -11.14 16.17 6.82
N TYR A 105 -11.28 15.27 5.84
CA TYR A 105 -10.17 14.56 5.18
C TYR A 105 -9.19 15.56 4.57
N ARG A 106 -8.22 16.04 5.35
CA ARG A 106 -7.09 16.81 4.83
C ARG A 106 -6.01 15.82 4.42
N MET A 107 -5.82 15.66 3.11
CA MET A 107 -4.70 14.91 2.55
C MET A 107 -3.42 15.72 2.73
N ASP A 108 -2.75 15.58 3.88
CA ASP A 108 -1.41 16.11 4.09
C ASP A 108 -0.34 15.11 3.63
N THR A 109 0.93 15.51 3.72
CA THR A 109 2.06 14.68 3.30
C THR A 109 2.19 13.40 4.13
N GLY A 110 1.83 13.42 5.42
CA GLY A 110 1.88 12.24 6.28
C GLY A 110 0.83 11.21 5.88
N MET A 111 -0.40 11.65 5.62
CA MET A 111 -1.46 10.79 5.10
C MET A 111 -1.10 10.24 3.70
N ALA A 112 -0.48 11.06 2.84
CA ALA A 112 -0.01 10.61 1.54
C ALA A 112 1.06 9.51 1.65
N GLU A 113 2.03 9.64 2.56
CA GLU A 113 3.06 8.61 2.82
C GLU A 113 2.45 7.30 3.32
N VAL A 114 1.45 7.37 4.20
CA VAL A 114 0.76 6.18 4.74
C VAL A 114 -0.01 5.48 3.63
N LEU A 115 -0.83 6.22 2.88
CA LEU A 115 -1.60 5.66 1.76
C LEU A 115 -0.67 5.10 0.69
N TYR A 116 0.48 5.74 0.43
CA TYR A 116 1.49 5.22 -0.47
C TYR A 116 2.10 3.91 0.03
N THR A 117 2.44 3.83 1.32
CA THR A 117 3.04 2.63 1.92
C THR A 117 2.07 1.45 1.88
N VAL A 118 0.79 1.68 2.25
CA VAL A 118 -0.26 0.66 2.16
C VAL A 118 -0.48 0.22 0.72
N SER A 119 -0.58 1.19 -0.20
CA SER A 119 -0.77 0.90 -1.62
C SER A 119 0.39 0.09 -2.18
N SER A 120 1.63 0.43 -1.78
CA SER A 120 2.86 -0.26 -2.18
C SER A 120 2.90 -1.71 -1.67
N ALA A 121 2.52 -1.95 -0.42
CA ALA A 121 2.45 -3.29 0.15
C ALA A 121 1.38 -4.14 -0.57
N LEU A 122 0.21 -3.56 -0.80
CA LEU A 122 -0.90 -4.21 -1.50
C LEU A 122 -0.54 -4.54 -2.94
N ILE A 123 -0.07 -3.56 -3.73
CA ILE A 123 0.26 -3.78 -5.13
C ILE A 123 1.43 -4.75 -5.28
N GLY A 124 2.45 -4.65 -4.42
CA GLY A 124 3.55 -5.60 -4.38
C GLY A 124 3.06 -7.02 -4.13
N THR A 125 2.14 -7.21 -3.18
CA THR A 125 1.57 -8.53 -2.89
C THR A 125 0.73 -9.07 -4.05
N ILE A 126 -0.16 -8.25 -4.64
CA ILE A 126 -0.97 -8.65 -5.81
C ILE A 126 -0.05 -9.09 -6.96
N LEU A 127 1.01 -8.32 -7.24
CA LEU A 127 1.98 -8.65 -8.28
C LEU A 127 2.72 -9.95 -7.98
N MET A 128 3.14 -10.17 -6.73
CA MET A 128 3.84 -11.40 -6.34
C MET A 128 2.95 -12.64 -6.42
N VAL A 129 1.70 -12.56 -5.96
CA VAL A 129 0.72 -13.65 -6.07
C VAL A 129 0.44 -13.96 -7.54
N THR A 130 0.26 -12.93 -8.38
CA THR A 130 -0.07 -13.13 -9.81
C THR A 130 1.13 -13.54 -10.68
N ALA A 131 2.36 -13.20 -10.29
CA ALA A 131 3.58 -13.59 -11.02
C ALA A 131 3.71 -15.12 -11.17
N GLY A 132 3.31 -15.89 -10.15
CA GLY A 132 3.32 -17.36 -10.18
C GLY A 132 2.28 -17.99 -11.12
N HIS A 133 1.26 -17.24 -11.53
CA HIS A 133 0.18 -17.70 -12.41
C HIS A 133 0.38 -17.27 -13.88
N SER A 134 1.45 -16.53 -14.17
CA SER A 134 1.71 -15.94 -15.50
C SER A 134 2.35 -16.91 -16.50
N VAL A 135 2.48 -18.21 -16.20
CA VAL A 135 3.08 -19.21 -17.11
C VAL A 135 2.17 -20.43 -17.25
N PRO A 136 1.58 -20.68 -18.43
CA PRO A 136 1.08 -22.01 -18.75
C PRO A 136 2.28 -22.96 -18.77
N LYS A 137 2.24 -24.03 -17.99
CA LYS A 137 3.17 -25.16 -18.18
C LYS A 137 3.06 -25.62 -19.63
N GLN A 138 4.15 -25.51 -20.38
CA GLN A 138 4.35 -26.23 -21.65
C GLN A 138 4.65 -27.69 -21.36
#